data_AF-A0AA42HBP6-F1
#
_entry.id   AF-A0AA42HBP6-F1
#
_cell.length_a   1.000
_cell.length_b   1.000
_cell.length_c   1.000
_cell.angle_alpha   90.00
_cell.angle_beta   90.00
_cell.angle_gamma   90.00
#
_symmetry.space_group_name_H-M   'P 1'
#
loop_
_entity.id
_entity.type
_entity.pdbx_description
1 polymer ?
#
loop_
_entity_poly.entity_id
_entity_poly.type
_entity_poly.pdbx_seq_one_letter_code
_entity_poly.pdbx_strand_id
1 'polypeptide(L)'
;RFRIAGLWEVERQPFLGLMSGLTNYTMADELRVKQALDIAVATGDLLAVDKNGKTRRRKGTSIKSTDILIAPPQRPIFFVPPLKKSSSEN
;
A
#
# COMPACT_ATOMS: atom_id res chain seq x y z
N ARG A 1 11.25 15.95 20.76
CA ARG A 1 10.24 15.10 20.08
C ARG A 1 10.44 15.25 18.58
N PHE A 2 11.22 14.37 17.95
CA PHE A 2 11.43 14.40 16.51
C PHE A 2 10.29 13.64 15.83
N ARG A 3 9.51 14.34 15.00
CA ARG A 3 8.54 13.75 14.08
C ARG A 3 9.24 13.73 12.73
N ILE A 4 9.77 12.58 12.31
CA ILE A 4 10.22 12.40 10.92
C ILE A 4 8.94 12.19 10.10
N ALA A 5 8.29 13.30 9.75
CA ALA A 5 7.27 13.34 8.72
C ALA A 5 7.98 13.42 7.36
N GLY A 6 8.62 12.33 6.97
CA GLY A 6 9.22 12.21 5.65
C GLY A 6 8.16 11.81 4.64
N LEU A 7 7.81 12.76 3.76
CA LEU A 7 7.29 12.56 2.40
C LEU A 7 6.26 11.44 2.21
N TRP A 8 4.95 11.70 2.32
CA TRP A 8 3.93 11.01 1.48
C TRP A 8 2.61 11.80 1.51
N GLU A 9 2.68 13.11 1.26
CA GLU A 9 1.54 13.82 0.64
C GLU A 9 1.68 13.73 -0.88
N VAL A 10 1.93 12.53 -1.42
CA VAL A 10 1.51 12.27 -2.79
C VAL A 10 -0.01 12.33 -2.69
N GLU A 11 -0.58 13.42 -3.20
CA GLU A 11 -2.02 13.64 -3.23
C GLU A 11 -2.71 12.30 -3.50
N ARG A 12 -3.71 11.99 -2.67
CA ARG A 12 -4.56 10.82 -2.86
C ARG A 12 -5.34 11.00 -4.17
N GLN A 13 -4.69 10.67 -5.27
CA GLN A 13 -5.22 10.83 -6.60
C GLN A 13 -5.94 9.54 -7.01
N PRO A 14 -7.06 9.67 -7.74
CA PRO A 14 -7.72 8.51 -8.31
C PRO A 14 -6.79 7.81 -9.30
N PHE A 15 -6.96 6.50 -9.47
CA PHE A 15 -6.18 5.67 -10.37
C PHE A 15 -6.09 6.28 -11.77
N LEU A 16 -7.19 6.82 -12.29
CA LEU A 16 -7.20 7.50 -13.59
C LEU A 16 -6.22 8.67 -13.68
N GLY A 17 -6.08 9.46 -12.61
CA GLY A 17 -5.12 10.57 -12.55
C GLY A 17 -3.67 10.09 -12.47
N LEU A 18 -3.42 8.99 -11.77
CA LEU A 18 -2.10 8.35 -11.78
C LEU A 18 -1.74 7.84 -13.19
N MET A 19 -2.71 7.28 -13.89
CA MET A 19 -2.54 6.76 -15.24
C MET A 19 -2.25 7.87 -16.25
N SER A 20 -2.98 8.99 -16.21
CA SER A 20 -2.70 10.12 -17.11
C SER A 20 -1.28 10.67 -16.94
N GLY A 21 -0.70 10.59 -15.74
CA GLY A 21 0.72 10.88 -15.54
C GLY A 21 1.62 9.80 -16.12
N LEU A 22 1.43 8.53 -15.74
CA LEU A 22 2.38 7.44 -16.02
C LEU A 22 2.37 6.96 -17.47
N THR A 23 1.20 6.89 -18.11
CA THR A 23 1.09 6.39 -19.50
C THR A 23 1.50 7.42 -20.53
N ASN A 24 1.58 8.71 -20.17
CA ASN A 24 2.09 9.73 -21.10
C ASN A 24 3.60 9.65 -21.30
N TYR A 25 4.34 9.05 -20.35
CA TYR A 25 5.80 8.91 -20.42
C TYR A 25 6.28 7.48 -20.71
N THR A 26 5.34 6.53 -20.87
CA THR A 26 5.65 5.12 -21.13
C THR A 26 4.77 4.60 -22.26
N MET A 27 5.27 3.69 -23.09
CA MET A 27 4.44 3.00 -24.10
C MET A 27 3.49 1.95 -23.50
N ALA A 28 3.18 2.05 -22.21
CA ALA A 28 2.37 1.08 -21.51
C ALA A 28 0.89 1.52 -21.54
N ASP A 29 0.05 0.68 -22.14
CA ASP A 29 -1.40 0.89 -22.12
C ASP A 29 -1.96 0.83 -20.70
N GLU A 30 -3.07 1.54 -20.47
CA GLU A 30 -3.73 1.59 -19.17
C GLU A 30 -4.05 0.18 -18.65
N LEU A 31 -4.51 -0.69 -19.55
CA LEU A 31 -4.85 -2.07 -19.25
C LEU A 31 -3.66 -2.85 -18.67
N ARG A 32 -2.46 -2.64 -19.21
CA ARG A 32 -1.26 -3.39 -18.83
C ARG A 32 -0.75 -2.96 -17.45
N VAL A 33 -0.78 -1.66 -17.18
CA VAL A 33 -0.40 -1.11 -15.86
C VAL A 33 -1.41 -1.55 -14.81
N LYS A 34 -2.71 -1.52 -15.13
CA LYS A 34 -3.76 -1.99 -14.24
C LYS A 34 -3.61 -3.47 -13.88
N GLN A 35 -3.34 -4.33 -14.86
CA GLN A 35 -3.10 -5.77 -14.61
C GLN A 35 -1.88 -6.00 -13.70
N ALA A 36 -0.80 -5.25 -13.88
CA ALA A 36 0.38 -5.34 -13.03
C ALA A 36 0.06 -4.94 -11.58
N LEU A 37 -0.74 -3.89 -11.39
CA LEU A 37 -1.13 -3.39 -10.07
C LEU A 37 -2.20 -4.24 -9.39
N ASP A 38 -3.08 -4.89 -10.15
CA ASP A 38 -4.07 -5.84 -9.62
C ASP A 38 -3.37 -6.97 -8.84
N ILE A 39 -2.16 -7.38 -9.24
CA ILE A 39 -1.35 -8.36 -8.51
C ILE A 39 -0.90 -7.79 -7.16
N ALA A 40 -0.33 -6.58 -7.14
CA ALA A 40 0.13 -5.93 -5.91
C ALA A 40 -1.01 -5.65 -4.92
N VAL A 41 -2.22 -5.37 -5.44
CA VAL A 41 -3.43 -5.25 -4.60
C VAL A 41 -3.87 -6.61 -4.07
N ALA A 42 -3.79 -7.66 -4.89
CA ALA A 42 -4.15 -9.02 -4.49
C ALA A 42 -3.19 -9.62 -3.44
N THR A 43 -1.90 -9.31 -3.52
CA THR A 43 -0.89 -9.70 -2.52
C THR A 43 -0.99 -8.89 -1.24
N GLY A 44 -1.61 -7.71 -1.31
CA GLY A 44 -1.77 -6.78 -0.19
C GLY A 44 -0.59 -5.83 -0.01
N ASP A 45 0.31 -5.76 -1.00
CA ASP A 45 1.38 -4.77 -1.06
C ASP A 45 0.84 -3.35 -1.33
N LEU A 46 -0.32 -3.27 -2.00
CA LEU A 46 -1.10 -2.05 -2.20
C LEU A 46 -2.54 -2.24 -1.72
N LEU A 47 -3.17 -1.13 -1.31
CA LEU A 47 -4.59 -1.09 -1.00
C LEU A 47 -5.32 -0.20 -2.01
N ALA A 48 -6.34 -0.75 -2.64
CA ALA A 48 -7.30 0.01 -3.44
C ALA A 48 -8.47 0.46 -2.54
N VAL A 49 -8.64 1.78 -2.41
CA VAL A 49 -9.65 2.41 -1.57
C VAL A 49 -10.63 3.17 -2.45
N ASP A 50 -11.93 2.91 -2.28
CA ASP A 50 -12.97 3.67 -2.98
C ASP A 50 -12.99 5.13 -2.49
N LYS A 51 -13.63 6.03 -3.24
CA LYS A 51 -13.81 7.46 -2.87
C LYS A 51 -14.40 7.66 -1.46
N ASN A 52 -15.12 6.67 -0.95
CA ASN A 52 -15.74 6.66 0.37
C ASN A 52 -14.81 6.14 1.48
N GLY A 53 -13.52 5.89 1.20
CA GLY A 53 -12.56 5.38 2.17
C GLY A 53 -12.67 3.87 2.47
N LYS A 54 -13.56 3.14 1.78
CA LYS A 54 -13.72 1.69 1.97
C LYS A 54 -12.68 0.92 1.17
N THR A 55 -11.93 0.05 1.83
CA THR A 55 -10.97 -0.85 1.19
C THR A 55 -11.72 -1.93 0.40
N ARG A 56 -11.38 -2.09 -0.88
CA ARG A 56 -11.91 -3.20 -1.68
C ARG A 56 -11.01 -4.41 -1.50
N ARG A 57 -11.31 -5.16 -0.45
CA ARG A 57 -10.49 -6.28 0.04
C ARG A 57 -10.89 -7.65 -0.53
N ARG A 58 -11.53 -7.71 -1.71
CA ARG A 58 -11.99 -8.98 -2.27
C ARG A 58 -11.03 -9.47 -3.36
N LYS A 59 -10.50 -10.67 -3.15
CA LYS A 59 -9.77 -11.44 -4.16
C LYS A 59 -10.58 -11.46 -5.46
N GLY A 60 -10.00 -10.95 -6.55
CA GLY A 60 -10.65 -10.89 -7.87
C GLY A 60 -11.45 -9.62 -8.19
N THR A 61 -11.45 -8.59 -7.33
CA THR A 61 -11.97 -7.27 -7.75
C THR A 61 -10.86 -6.45 -8.39
N SER A 62 -11.04 -6.11 -9.66
CA SER A 62 -10.10 -5.27 -10.42
C SER A 62 -10.19 -3.80 -10.00
N ILE A 63 -9.06 -3.09 -9.99
CA ILE A 63 -8.97 -1.65 -9.68
C ILE A 63 -9.93 -0.85 -10.56
N LYS A 64 -10.74 0.03 -9.96
CA LYS A 64 -11.55 0.99 -10.73
C LYS A 64 -10.80 2.31 -10.92
N SER A 65 -11.15 3.04 -11.96
CA SER A 65 -10.58 4.35 -12.29
C SER A 65 -10.71 5.38 -11.16
N THR A 66 -11.76 5.28 -10.34
CA THR A 66 -12.01 6.16 -9.18
C THR A 66 -11.32 5.71 -7.90
N ASP A 67 -10.74 4.50 -7.88
CA ASP A 67 -10.11 3.97 -6.68
C ASP A 67 -8.77 4.69 -6.45
N ILE A 68 -8.44 4.92 -5.19
CA ILE A 68 -7.18 5.54 -4.77
C ILE A 68 -6.28 4.42 -4.28
N LEU A 69 -5.07 4.35 -4.82
CA LEU A 69 -4.06 3.39 -4.40
C LEU A 69 -3.25 3.96 -3.24
N ILE A 70 -3.19 3.23 -2.13
CA ILE A 70 -2.40 3.62 -0.96
C ILE A 70 -1.51 2.46 -0.51
N ALA A 71 -0.35 2.79 0.05
CA ALA A 71 0.46 1.79 0.74
C ALA A 71 -0.29 1.29 2.00
N PRO A 72 -0.23 -0.01 2.31
CA PRO A 72 -0.80 -0.55 3.53
C PRO A 72 -0.13 0.04 4.77
N PRO A 73 -0.86 0.21 5.88
CA PRO A 73 -0.26 0.65 7.13
C PRO A 73 0.78 -0.37 7.60
N GLN A 74 1.97 0.10 7.95
CA GLN A 74 3.02 -0.75 8.49
C GLN A 74 2.56 -1.39 9.80
N ARG A 75 2.72 -2.72 9.91
CA ARG A 75 2.39 -3.43 11.15
C ARG A 75 3.45 -3.09 12.20
N PRO A 76 3.07 -2.72 13.44
CA PRO A 76 4.03 -2.56 14.50
C PRO A 76 4.71 -3.90 14.77
N ILE A 77 6.04 -3.91 14.79
CA ILE A 77 6.85 -5.07 15.20
C ILE A 77 7.09 -4.93 16.70
N PHE A 78 6.61 -5.88 17.48
CA PHE A 78 6.90 -5.95 18.91
C PHE A 78 8.09 -6.89 19.14
N PHE A 79 9.20 -6.35 19.62
CA PHE A 79 10.32 -7.14 20.07
C PHE A 79 10.11 -7.51 21.53
N VAL A 80 9.98 -8.80 21.83
CA VAL A 80 10.00 -9.30 23.21
C VAL A 80 11.46 -9.60 23.56
N PRO A 81 12.07 -8.90 24.53
CA PRO A 81 13.42 -9.21 24.97
C PRO A 81 13.49 -10.65 25.50
N PRO A 82 14.57 -11.40 25.22
CA PRO A 82 14.74 -12.71 25.83
C PRO A 82 14.85 -12.56 27.35
N LEU A 83 13.99 -13.28 28.08
CA LEU A 83 14.06 -13.38 29.53
C LEU A 83 15.40 -14.04 29.90
N LYS A 84 16.31 -13.28 30.52
CA LYS A 84 17.53 -13.85 31.10
C LYS A 84 17.12 -14.83 32.18
N LYS A 85 17.44 -16.13 32.01
CA LYS A 85 17.38 -17.09 33.11
C LYS A 85 18.41 -16.66 34.14
N SER A 86 17.98 -16.24 35.32
CA SER A 86 18.87 -16.11 36.47
C SER A 86 19.32 -17.53 36.85
N SER A 87 20.58 -17.87 36.57
CA SER A 87 21.23 -18.99 37.23
C SER A 87 21.39 -18.61 38.69
N SER A 88 20.48 -19.07 39.55
CA SER A 88 20.79 -19.21 40.97
C SER A 88 21.73 -20.41 41.08
N GLU A 89 23.02 -20.12 41.00
CA GLU A 89 24.08 -21.08 41.36
C GLU A 89 24.24 -20.98 42.88
N ASN A 90 23.99 -22.11 43.55
CA ASN A 90 24.18 -22.32 44.98
C ASN A 90 25.65 -22.41 45.34
#